data_AF-A0AAD9ZCG5-F1
#
_entry.id   AF-A0AAD9ZCG5-F1
#
_cell.length_a   1.000
_cell.length_b   1.000
_cell.length_c   1.000
_cell.angle_alpha   90.00
_cell.angle_beta   90.00
_cell.angle_gamma   90.00
#
_symmetry.space_group_name_H-M   'P 1'
#
loop_
_entity.id
_entity.type
_entity.pdbx_description
1 polymer ?
#
loop_
_entity_poly.entity_id
_entity_poly.type
_entity_poly.pdbx_seq_one_letter_code
_entity_poly.pdbx_strand_id
1 'polypeptide(L)'
;MSSLVNAARFALLLFSAAGAYGTWYIFINNGSADYMTRIRDVGPRLLPGTKEHLKTVFTGIPAIDYQLTVLTLFFWEQVDGSNPSTVHLWTSPLISSKRLSHFLVDTPNTAAVFGSIILGFVLPTVVMSLPAPSVVNFEQKQVYIAIWQLFPVWVSLVQAVLPYLLPKSKAQTTSESPNRHALATMRVLYIGLLTFAGIGQASTATLLAASKFFPGLFAPEFRGTFNPAKVFQPAAITPSTKMPSIGAGAHQLLQYDEFIGSGAMVLWGTALLANTYRGSRSRQSVVSLVAQGTAAMLLTGPLGYAAACVWARDELVIAEAREDAKKVN
;
A
#
# COMPACT_ATOMS: atom_id res chain seq x y z
N MET A 1 -10.95 -12.22 -27.31
CA MET A 1 -10.00 -12.60 -26.24
C MET A 1 -8.99 -11.49 -25.94
N SER A 2 -8.41 -10.81 -26.95
CA SER A 2 -7.30 -9.87 -26.78
C SER A 2 -7.67 -8.42 -26.46
N SER A 3 -8.81 -7.88 -26.93
CA SER A 3 -9.07 -6.43 -26.89
C SER A 3 -9.21 -5.83 -25.48
N LEU A 4 -9.98 -6.44 -24.57
CA LEU A 4 -10.16 -5.93 -23.20
C LEU A 4 -8.86 -6.02 -22.38
N VAL A 5 -8.17 -7.15 -22.46
CA VAL A 5 -6.90 -7.35 -21.75
C VAL A 5 -5.83 -6.40 -22.30
N ASN A 6 -5.78 -6.19 -23.61
CA ASN A 6 -4.87 -5.23 -24.23
C ASN A 6 -5.20 -3.78 -23.86
N ALA A 7 -6.49 -3.42 -23.79
CA ALA A 7 -6.92 -2.11 -23.32
C ALA A 7 -6.54 -1.88 -21.85
N ALA A 8 -6.75 -2.85 -20.97
CA ALA A 8 -6.34 -2.78 -19.57
C ALA A 8 -4.81 -2.66 -19.43
N ARG A 9 -4.04 -3.45 -20.20
CA ARG A 9 -2.57 -3.35 -20.24
C ARG A 9 -2.11 -1.96 -20.68
N PHE A 10 -2.69 -1.42 -21.74
CA PHE A 10 -2.35 -0.08 -22.22
C PHE A 10 -2.69 1.00 -21.18
N ALA A 11 -3.86 0.92 -20.56
CA ALA A 11 -4.23 1.84 -19.49
C ALA A 11 -3.30 1.72 -18.27
N LEU A 12 -2.86 0.53 -17.88
CA LEU A 12 -1.87 0.35 -16.82
C LEU A 12 -0.50 0.95 -17.16
N LEU A 13 -0.08 0.93 -18.44
CA LEU A 13 1.12 1.65 -18.89
C LEU A 13 0.94 3.17 -18.76
N LEU A 14 -0.23 3.69 -19.09
CA LEU A 14 -0.56 5.10 -18.88
C LEU A 14 -0.55 5.47 -17.39
N PHE A 15 -1.10 4.63 -16.51
CA PHE A 15 -1.01 4.82 -15.06
C PHE A 15 0.44 4.78 -14.56
N SER A 16 1.28 3.89 -15.10
CA SER A 16 2.70 3.81 -14.74
C SER A 16 3.46 5.07 -15.17
N ALA A 17 3.20 5.56 -16.38
CA ALA A 17 3.76 6.82 -16.86
C ALA A 17 3.26 8.01 -16.04
N ALA A 18 1.96 8.06 -15.73
CA ALA A 18 1.35 9.05 -14.86
C ALA A 18 1.93 9.00 -13.45
N GLY A 19 2.22 7.81 -12.92
CA GLY A 19 2.86 7.61 -11.62
C GLY A 19 4.30 8.11 -11.62
N ALA A 20 5.11 7.76 -12.63
CA ALA A 20 6.46 8.28 -12.76
C ALA A 20 6.49 9.81 -12.90
N TYR A 21 5.58 10.37 -13.69
CA TYR A 21 5.36 11.82 -13.78
C TYR A 21 4.92 12.37 -12.42
N GLY A 22 3.94 11.75 -11.77
CA GLY A 22 3.41 12.11 -10.46
C GLY A 22 4.48 12.18 -9.37
N THR A 23 5.32 11.15 -9.28
CA THR A 23 6.34 11.07 -8.25
C THR A 23 7.46 12.09 -8.48
N TRP A 24 8.00 12.17 -9.69
CA TRP A 24 9.21 12.93 -9.95
C TRP A 24 8.94 14.35 -10.43
N TYR A 25 8.03 14.52 -11.39
CA TYR A 25 7.75 15.84 -11.95
C TYR A 25 7.06 16.74 -10.91
N ILE A 26 6.08 16.24 -10.16
CA ILE A 26 5.36 17.05 -9.17
C ILE A 26 6.30 17.52 -8.07
N PHE A 27 7.08 16.58 -7.53
CA PHE A 27 7.99 16.83 -6.43
C PHE A 27 9.09 17.85 -6.76
N ILE A 28 9.58 17.82 -8.01
CA ILE A 28 10.55 18.80 -8.51
C ILE A 28 9.88 20.15 -8.77
N ASN A 29 8.73 20.16 -9.44
CA ASN A 29 8.15 21.41 -9.93
C ASN A 29 7.35 22.19 -8.87
N ASN A 30 6.77 21.52 -7.87
CA ASN A 30 6.00 22.18 -6.81
C ASN A 30 6.88 22.90 -5.76
N GLY A 31 8.22 22.83 -5.92
CA GLY A 31 9.20 23.50 -5.08
C GLY A 31 9.61 22.71 -3.83
N SER A 32 9.05 21.53 -3.59
CA SER A 32 9.39 20.71 -2.41
C SER A 32 10.85 20.26 -2.45
N ALA A 33 11.32 19.76 -3.60
CA ALA A 33 12.71 19.34 -3.80
C ALA A 33 13.71 20.50 -3.56
N ASP A 34 13.43 21.68 -4.13
CA ASP A 34 14.25 22.88 -3.95
C ASP A 34 14.27 23.34 -2.48
N TYR A 35 13.13 23.24 -1.79
CA TYR A 35 13.02 23.65 -0.40
C TYR A 35 13.82 22.71 0.54
N MET A 36 13.74 21.39 0.34
CA MET A 36 14.51 20.42 1.13
C MET A 36 16.02 20.52 0.87
N THR A 37 16.42 20.67 -0.40
CA THR A 37 17.83 20.85 -0.75
C THR A 37 18.38 22.16 -0.18
N ARG A 38 17.61 23.26 -0.19
CA ARG A 38 17.99 24.51 0.48
C ARG A 38 18.19 24.37 1.98
N ILE A 39 17.25 23.73 2.69
CA ILE A 39 17.36 23.51 4.15
C ILE A 39 18.66 22.78 4.50
N ARG A 40 19.02 21.77 3.70
CA ARG A 40 20.23 20.96 3.93
C ARG A 40 21.51 21.68 3.51
N ASP A 41 21.57 22.17 2.27
CA ASP A 41 22.81 22.63 1.61
C ASP A 41 23.18 24.05 2.01
N VAL A 42 22.18 24.94 2.09
CA VAL A 42 22.37 26.37 2.34
C VAL A 42 22.14 26.70 3.82
N GLY A 43 21.22 25.98 4.49
CA GLY A 43 20.78 26.28 5.86
C GLY A 43 19.28 26.60 5.91
N PRO A 44 18.64 26.59 7.09
CA PRO A 44 19.20 26.67 8.43
C PRO A 44 19.60 25.31 9.05
N ARG A 45 19.41 24.19 8.34
CA ARG A 45 19.58 22.82 8.87
C ARG A 45 18.78 22.59 10.15
N LEU A 46 17.56 23.11 10.16
CA LEU A 46 16.58 22.87 11.22
C LEU A 46 15.45 22.00 10.68
N LEU A 47 14.89 21.16 11.55
CA LEU A 47 13.68 20.41 11.26
C LEU A 47 12.50 21.39 11.04
N PRO A 48 11.73 21.24 9.95
CA PRO A 48 10.59 22.10 9.67
C PRO A 48 9.62 22.17 10.86
N GLY A 49 9.11 23.37 11.14
CA GLY A 49 8.19 23.63 12.25
C GLY A 49 8.82 23.61 13.65
N THR A 50 10.15 23.44 13.78
CA THR A 50 10.84 23.38 15.06
C THR A 50 12.09 24.27 15.11
N LYS A 51 12.75 24.32 16.27
CA LYS A 51 14.08 24.93 16.45
C LYS A 51 15.20 23.89 16.49
N GLU A 52 14.89 22.63 16.19
CA GLU A 52 15.79 21.49 16.37
C GLU A 52 16.65 21.26 15.14
N HIS A 53 17.88 20.79 15.35
CA HIS A 53 18.80 20.54 14.24
C HIS A 53 18.44 19.28 13.44
N LEU A 54 18.50 19.42 12.11
CA LEU A 54 18.40 18.33 11.17
C LEU A 54 19.67 17.47 11.22
N LYS A 55 19.50 16.17 11.43
CA LYS A 55 20.60 15.20 11.37
C LYS A 55 21.02 14.98 9.91
N THR A 56 22.28 15.25 9.62
CA THR A 56 22.87 15.11 8.28
C THR A 56 23.87 13.96 8.16
N VAL A 57 24.22 13.33 9.27
CA VAL A 57 25.16 12.20 9.33
C VAL A 57 24.49 11.07 10.10
N PHE A 58 24.20 9.96 9.41
CA PHE A 58 23.56 8.78 9.98
C PHE A 58 24.52 7.60 10.02
N THR A 59 25.22 7.36 8.91
CA THR A 59 26.10 6.21 8.68
C THR A 59 27.57 6.63 8.50
N GLY A 60 27.81 7.90 8.17
CA GLY A 60 29.13 8.42 7.80
C GLY A 60 29.46 8.25 6.31
N ILE A 61 28.59 7.62 5.51
CA ILE A 61 28.76 7.48 4.06
C ILE A 61 28.00 8.61 3.36
N PRO A 62 28.68 9.55 2.66
CA PRO A 62 28.05 10.79 2.18
C PRO A 62 26.82 10.58 1.30
N ALA A 63 26.86 9.63 0.37
CA ALA A 63 25.74 9.37 -0.54
C ALA A 63 24.51 8.77 0.18
N ILE A 64 24.74 7.90 1.16
CA ILE A 64 23.67 7.27 1.95
C ILE A 64 23.06 8.30 2.89
N ASP A 65 23.91 9.07 3.57
CA ASP A 65 23.46 10.12 4.49
C ASP A 65 22.71 11.23 3.76
N TYR A 66 23.11 11.58 2.54
CA TYR A 66 22.36 12.50 1.66
C TYR A 66 20.92 12.02 1.45
N GLN A 67 20.76 10.76 1.05
CA GLN A 67 19.44 10.19 0.77
C GLN A 67 18.61 10.09 2.05
N LEU A 68 19.19 9.61 3.15
CA LEU A 68 18.51 9.51 4.44
C LEU A 68 18.08 10.87 4.97
N THR A 69 18.88 11.93 4.81
CA THR A 69 18.49 13.28 5.21
C THR A 69 17.32 13.82 4.38
N VAL A 70 17.33 13.63 3.05
CA VAL A 70 16.22 14.06 2.18
C VAL A 70 14.94 13.32 2.53
N LEU A 71 15.03 12.00 2.73
CA LEU A 71 13.88 11.20 3.15
C LEU A 71 13.42 11.57 4.56
N THR A 72 14.34 11.86 5.49
CA THR A 72 13.97 12.32 6.84
C THR A 72 13.20 13.64 6.78
N LEU A 73 13.64 14.61 5.96
CA LEU A 73 12.90 15.87 5.76
C LEU A 73 11.52 15.65 5.14
N PHE A 74 11.44 14.78 4.14
CA PHE A 74 10.18 14.45 3.48
C PHE A 74 9.21 13.75 4.44
N PHE A 75 9.68 12.71 5.13
CA PHE A 75 8.85 11.91 6.01
C PHE A 75 8.58 12.59 7.35
N TRP A 76 9.42 13.50 7.84
CA TRP A 76 9.22 14.24 9.10
C TRP A 76 7.82 14.87 9.23
N GLU A 77 7.31 15.46 8.15
CA GLU A 77 5.96 16.04 8.08
C GLU A 77 4.87 15.02 7.73
N GLN A 78 5.26 13.86 7.20
CA GLN A 78 4.38 12.92 6.48
C GLN A 78 4.16 11.58 7.18
N VAL A 79 4.68 11.36 8.39
CA VAL A 79 4.56 10.05 9.04
C VAL A 79 3.13 9.77 9.56
N ASP A 80 2.23 9.43 8.62
CA ASP A 80 1.22 8.37 8.69
C ASP A 80 1.13 7.71 7.29
N GLY A 81 1.02 6.38 7.23
CA GLY A 81 1.40 5.48 6.11
C GLY A 81 0.58 5.61 4.82
N SER A 82 1.03 5.15 3.64
CA SER A 82 1.41 3.77 3.29
C SER A 82 1.61 3.66 1.76
N ASN A 83 2.56 2.83 1.26
CA ASN A 83 2.40 1.80 0.18
C ASN A 83 3.75 1.36 -0.46
N PRO A 84 4.05 0.05 -0.55
CA PRO A 84 5.17 -0.44 -1.38
C PRO A 84 4.79 -1.67 -2.22
N SER A 85 4.48 -1.52 -3.51
CA SER A 85 4.09 -2.69 -4.34
C SER A 85 4.55 -2.69 -5.81
N THR A 86 5.46 -1.82 -6.24
CA THR A 86 5.87 -1.73 -7.66
C THR A 86 6.77 -2.86 -8.18
N VAL A 87 7.30 -3.75 -7.34
CA VAL A 87 8.24 -4.83 -7.78
C VAL A 87 7.52 -6.12 -8.21
N HIS A 88 6.29 -6.38 -7.73
CA HIS A 88 5.57 -7.64 -8.01
C HIS A 88 4.90 -7.67 -9.41
N LEU A 89 4.83 -6.53 -10.11
CA LEU A 89 4.12 -6.38 -11.39
C LEU A 89 4.85 -7.01 -12.59
N TRP A 90 6.19 -7.04 -12.54
CA TRP A 90 7.02 -7.42 -13.69
C TRP A 90 7.27 -8.91 -13.84
N THR A 91 7.12 -9.68 -12.76
CA THR A 91 7.55 -11.08 -12.72
C THR A 91 6.40 -12.08 -12.59
N SER A 92 5.16 -11.61 -12.42
CA SER A 92 4.06 -12.51 -12.03
C SER A 92 3.48 -13.31 -13.21
N PRO A 93 3.61 -14.65 -13.23
CA PRO A 93 3.00 -15.52 -14.24
C PRO A 93 1.45 -15.63 -14.12
N LEU A 94 0.83 -14.91 -13.17
CA LEU A 94 -0.60 -15.02 -12.83
C LEU A 94 -1.54 -14.34 -13.84
N ILE A 95 -1.05 -13.45 -14.70
CA ILE A 95 -1.88 -12.73 -15.69
C ILE A 95 -2.28 -13.62 -16.88
N SER A 96 -1.52 -14.69 -17.15
CA SER A 96 -1.70 -15.53 -18.35
C SER A 96 -2.16 -16.95 -18.05
N SER A 97 -2.13 -17.41 -16.80
CA SER A 97 -2.37 -18.81 -16.45
C SER A 97 -3.73 -19.05 -15.76
N LYS A 98 -4.49 -20.02 -16.28
CA LYS A 98 -5.68 -20.61 -15.64
C LYS A 98 -5.35 -21.90 -14.85
N ARG A 99 -4.09 -22.32 -14.77
CA ARG A 99 -3.72 -23.65 -14.23
C ARG A 99 -3.56 -23.66 -12.71
N LEU A 100 -4.18 -24.64 -12.06
CA LEU A 100 -4.14 -24.89 -10.62
C LEU A 100 -2.72 -25.16 -10.08
N SER A 101 -1.80 -25.69 -10.91
CA SER A 101 -0.41 -25.97 -10.50
C SER A 101 0.40 -24.72 -10.14
N HIS A 102 -0.07 -23.52 -10.51
CA HIS A 102 0.56 -22.25 -10.14
C HIS A 102 0.04 -21.70 -8.79
N PHE A 103 -0.94 -22.37 -8.17
CA PHE A 103 -1.51 -22.02 -6.86
C PHE A 103 -1.00 -22.92 -5.73
N LEU A 104 -0.01 -23.79 -6.00
CA LEU A 104 0.65 -24.57 -4.97
C LEU A 104 1.51 -23.64 -4.13
N VAL A 105 0.94 -23.21 -3.04
CA VAL A 105 1.51 -22.21 -2.17
C VAL A 105 2.06 -22.92 -0.95
N ASP A 106 3.38 -22.80 -0.75
CA ASP A 106 4.07 -23.39 0.37
C ASP A 106 3.55 -22.78 1.69
N THR A 107 2.86 -23.61 2.48
CA THR A 107 2.04 -23.15 3.61
C THR A 107 2.86 -22.42 4.68
N PRO A 108 4.06 -22.86 5.08
CA PRO A 108 4.91 -22.14 6.04
C PRO A 108 5.38 -20.78 5.50
N ASN A 109 5.82 -20.71 4.23
CA ASN A 109 6.21 -19.46 3.59
C ASN A 109 5.06 -18.46 3.52
N THR A 110 3.84 -18.96 3.42
CA THR A 110 2.61 -18.15 3.29
C THR A 110 2.13 -17.64 4.62
N ALA A 111 2.18 -18.49 5.65
CA ALA A 111 1.91 -18.08 7.02
C ALA A 111 2.90 -17.00 7.50
N ALA A 112 4.15 -17.05 7.03
CA ALA A 112 5.16 -16.06 7.37
C ALA A 112 4.86 -14.66 6.81
N VAL A 113 4.11 -14.53 5.70
CA VAL A 113 3.86 -13.23 5.04
C VAL A 113 3.28 -12.19 6.01
N PHE A 114 2.28 -12.56 6.81
CA PHE A 114 1.71 -11.63 7.79
C PHE A 114 2.70 -11.25 8.88
N GLY A 115 3.43 -12.21 9.43
CA GLY A 115 4.44 -11.94 10.44
C GLY A 115 5.54 -11.02 9.90
N SER A 116 5.93 -11.21 8.64
CA SER A 116 6.91 -10.37 7.94
C SER A 116 6.43 -8.95 7.73
N ILE A 117 5.17 -8.76 7.34
CA ILE A 117 4.58 -7.41 7.21
C ILE A 117 4.45 -6.75 8.59
N ILE A 118 4.00 -7.49 9.60
CA ILE A 118 3.85 -6.95 10.97
C ILE A 118 5.21 -6.52 11.52
N LEU A 119 6.21 -7.41 11.50
CA LEU A 119 7.51 -7.15 12.09
C LEU A 119 8.40 -6.25 11.24
N GLY A 120 8.32 -6.36 9.92
CA GLY A 120 9.17 -5.62 8.98
C GLY A 120 8.59 -4.27 8.54
N PHE A 121 7.29 -4.03 8.70
CA PHE A 121 6.65 -2.79 8.28
C PHE A 121 5.78 -2.15 9.37
N VAL A 122 4.78 -2.86 9.90
CA VAL A 122 3.82 -2.26 10.87
C VAL A 122 4.53 -1.83 12.16
N LEU A 123 5.34 -2.70 12.75
CA LEU A 123 6.07 -2.41 13.99
C LEU A 123 7.05 -1.24 13.81
N PRO A 124 7.93 -1.22 12.80
CA PRO A 124 8.75 -0.04 12.51
C PRO A 124 7.93 1.24 12.31
N THR A 125 6.76 1.14 11.68
CA THR A 125 5.85 2.28 11.47
C THR A 125 5.37 2.84 12.82
N VAL A 126 4.89 1.98 13.72
CA VAL A 126 4.47 2.37 15.07
C VAL A 126 5.62 3.05 15.82
N VAL A 127 6.84 2.52 15.72
CA VAL A 127 8.03 3.07 16.40
C VAL A 127 8.39 4.46 15.89
N MET A 128 8.40 4.68 14.57
CA MET A 128 8.71 6.02 14.03
C MET A 128 7.60 7.05 14.27
N SER A 129 6.34 6.60 14.43
CA SER A 129 5.19 7.45 14.72
C SER A 129 5.09 7.89 16.18
N LEU A 130 5.99 7.41 17.07
CA LEU A 130 6.00 7.86 18.46
C LEU A 130 6.16 9.39 18.55
N PRO A 131 5.43 10.05 19.47
CA PRO A 131 5.43 11.50 19.57
C PRO A 131 6.74 12.01 20.19
N ALA A 132 7.31 13.03 19.57
CA ALA A 132 8.43 13.80 20.10
C ALA A 132 7.93 15.19 20.52
N PRO A 133 8.41 15.77 21.65
CA PRO A 133 9.40 15.21 22.58
C PRO A 133 8.80 14.35 23.71
N SER A 134 7.48 14.13 23.74
CA SER A 134 6.80 13.58 24.92
C SER A 134 7.11 12.11 25.21
N VAL A 135 7.38 11.28 24.20
CA VAL A 135 7.75 9.86 24.36
C VAL A 135 9.19 9.59 23.90
N VAL A 136 9.63 10.24 22.82
CA VAL A 136 10.99 10.10 22.27
C VAL A 136 11.59 11.48 22.04
N ASN A 137 12.92 11.61 22.11
CA ASN A 137 13.56 12.88 21.76
C ASN A 137 13.64 13.06 20.22
N PHE A 138 13.95 14.29 19.78
CA PHE A 138 13.99 14.64 18.36
C PHE A 138 15.05 13.89 17.56
N GLU A 139 16.20 13.59 18.17
CA GLU A 139 17.25 12.81 17.50
C GLU A 139 16.82 11.35 17.31
N GLN A 140 16.25 10.73 18.34
CA GLN A 140 15.70 9.39 18.30
C GLN A 140 14.63 9.26 17.23
N LYS A 141 13.74 10.25 17.12
CA LYS A 141 12.70 10.25 16.09
C LYS A 141 13.28 10.27 14.67
N GLN A 142 14.30 11.09 14.42
CA GLN A 142 15.00 11.10 13.13
C GLN A 142 15.67 9.75 12.82
N VAL A 143 16.27 9.10 13.82
CA VAL A 143 16.85 7.76 13.68
C VAL A 143 15.79 6.71 13.38
N TYR A 144 14.63 6.74 14.05
CA TYR A 144 13.54 5.80 13.79
C TYR A 144 12.95 5.96 12.39
N ILE A 145 12.81 7.20 11.90
CA ILE A 145 12.40 7.49 10.51
C ILE A 145 13.42 6.90 9.53
N ALA A 146 14.72 7.08 9.79
CA ALA A 146 15.78 6.54 8.94
C ALA A 146 15.78 4.99 8.91
N ILE A 147 15.61 4.33 10.07
CA ILE A 147 15.51 2.87 10.17
C ILE A 147 14.28 2.37 9.40
N TRP A 148 13.15 3.07 9.51
CA TRP A 148 11.91 2.69 8.83
C TRP A 148 12.04 2.68 7.30
N GLN A 149 12.87 3.54 6.68
CA GLN A 149 13.07 3.56 5.23
C GLN A 149 13.53 2.21 4.66
N LEU A 150 14.18 1.38 5.49
CA LEU A 150 14.64 0.04 5.13
C LEU A 150 13.55 -1.03 5.26
N PHE A 151 12.26 -0.65 5.40
CA PHE A 151 11.16 -1.61 5.53
C PHE A 151 11.13 -2.72 4.48
N PRO A 152 11.48 -2.54 3.17
CA PRO A 152 11.48 -3.66 2.23
C PRO A 152 12.53 -4.71 2.62
N VAL A 153 13.67 -4.26 3.13
CA VAL A 153 14.75 -5.12 3.61
C VAL A 153 14.31 -5.83 4.88
N TRP A 154 13.71 -5.13 5.84
CA TRP A 154 13.19 -5.74 7.06
C TRP A 154 12.12 -6.79 6.77
N VAL A 155 11.14 -6.48 5.92
CA VAL A 155 10.11 -7.45 5.50
C VAL A 155 10.75 -8.66 4.83
N SER A 156 11.73 -8.46 3.94
CA SER A 156 12.41 -9.55 3.23
C SER A 156 13.24 -10.43 4.16
N LEU A 157 13.96 -9.83 5.11
CA LEU A 157 14.75 -10.55 6.12
C LEU A 157 13.84 -11.36 7.04
N VAL A 158 12.75 -10.77 7.54
CA VAL A 158 11.79 -11.50 8.36
C VAL A 158 11.14 -12.62 7.55
N GLN A 159 10.78 -12.38 6.28
CA GLN A 159 10.22 -13.40 5.39
C GLN A 159 11.18 -14.55 5.13
N ALA A 160 12.48 -14.27 5.07
CA ALA A 160 13.50 -15.31 4.91
C ALA A 160 13.68 -16.14 6.19
N VAL A 161 13.56 -15.54 7.38
CA VAL A 161 13.87 -16.21 8.66
C VAL A 161 12.65 -16.87 9.28
N LEU A 162 11.50 -16.21 9.27
CA LEU A 162 10.29 -16.62 9.99
C LEU A 162 9.78 -18.03 9.61
N PRO A 163 9.81 -18.48 8.34
CA PRO A 163 9.41 -19.85 7.98
C PRO A 163 10.21 -20.94 8.69
N TYR A 164 11.48 -20.68 9.05
CA TYR A 164 12.32 -21.61 9.80
C TYR A 164 11.99 -21.66 11.29
N LEU A 165 11.36 -20.62 11.82
CA LEU A 165 10.93 -20.53 13.22
C LEU A 165 9.51 -21.06 13.42
N LEU A 166 8.70 -21.11 12.37
CA LEU A 166 7.33 -21.62 12.44
C LEU A 166 7.31 -23.15 12.56
N PRO A 167 6.41 -23.71 13.40
CA PRO A 167 6.25 -25.16 13.50
C PRO A 167 5.95 -25.78 12.14
N LYS A 168 6.73 -26.79 11.74
CA LYS A 168 6.43 -27.56 10.53
C LYS A 168 5.09 -28.27 10.71
N SER A 169 4.08 -27.87 9.94
CA SER A 169 2.75 -28.46 10.03
C SER A 169 2.81 -29.96 9.69
N LYS A 170 2.33 -30.81 10.61
CA LYS A 170 2.20 -32.26 10.41
C LYS A 170 1.12 -32.64 9.38
N ALA A 171 0.45 -31.66 8.76
CA ALA A 171 -0.65 -31.89 7.81
C ALA A 171 -0.25 -32.57 6.48
N GLN A 172 1.05 -32.80 6.23
CA GLN A 172 1.53 -33.52 5.05
C GLN A 172 1.27 -35.04 5.06
N THR A 173 0.80 -35.64 6.17
CA THR A 173 0.58 -37.10 6.27
C THR A 173 -0.87 -37.54 6.12
N THR A 174 -1.84 -36.63 6.00
CA THR A 174 -3.25 -37.00 5.80
C THR A 174 -3.71 -36.65 4.40
N SER A 175 -4.34 -37.63 3.74
CA SER A 175 -4.95 -37.63 2.41
C SER A 175 -6.10 -36.59 2.24
N GLU A 176 -5.89 -35.33 2.62
CA GLU A 176 -6.72 -34.22 2.18
C GLU A 176 -6.05 -33.56 0.98
N SER A 177 -6.78 -33.37 -0.12
CA SER A 177 -6.24 -32.77 -1.34
C SER A 177 -5.46 -31.48 -1.01
N PRO A 178 -4.22 -31.30 -1.51
CA PRO A 178 -3.38 -30.11 -1.26
C PRO A 178 -4.11 -28.76 -1.42
N ASN A 179 -5.16 -28.75 -2.24
CA ASN A 179 -6.01 -27.61 -2.55
C ASN A 179 -6.93 -27.13 -1.40
N ARG A 180 -7.16 -27.92 -0.34
CA ARG A 180 -8.03 -27.50 0.78
C ARG A 180 -7.30 -26.63 1.79
N HIS A 181 -6.09 -27.04 2.18
CA HIS A 181 -5.23 -26.31 3.11
C HIS A 181 -4.69 -25.01 2.51
N ALA A 182 -4.28 -25.03 1.23
CA ALA A 182 -3.85 -23.83 0.53
C ALA A 182 -4.96 -22.77 0.46
N LEU A 183 -6.20 -23.19 0.15
CA LEU A 183 -7.35 -22.29 0.11
C LEU A 183 -7.69 -21.69 1.49
N ALA A 184 -7.67 -22.50 2.54
CA ALA A 184 -7.89 -22.01 3.90
C ALA A 184 -6.85 -20.95 4.29
N THR A 185 -5.59 -21.19 3.96
CA THR A 185 -4.48 -20.25 4.22
C THR A 185 -4.66 -18.95 3.41
N MET A 186 -5.00 -19.05 2.12
CA MET A 186 -5.28 -17.88 1.28
C MET A 186 -6.45 -17.05 1.80
N ARG A 187 -7.53 -17.67 2.27
CA ARG A 187 -8.66 -16.94 2.88
C ARG A 187 -8.23 -16.14 4.10
N VAL A 188 -7.37 -16.71 4.96
CA VAL A 188 -6.81 -15.97 6.09
C VAL A 188 -5.98 -14.78 5.62
N LEU A 189 -5.19 -14.94 4.54
CA LEU A 189 -4.46 -13.83 3.90
C LEU A 189 -5.38 -12.71 3.42
N TYR A 190 -6.44 -13.04 2.69
CA TYR A 190 -7.37 -12.03 2.20
C TYR A 190 -8.16 -11.36 3.33
N ILE A 191 -8.59 -12.12 4.33
CA ILE A 191 -9.28 -11.57 5.50
C ILE A 191 -8.37 -10.56 6.20
N GLY A 192 -7.12 -10.92 6.52
CA GLY A 192 -6.22 -9.98 7.20
C GLY A 192 -5.90 -8.74 6.36
N LEU A 193 -5.72 -8.90 5.04
CA LEU A 193 -5.52 -7.76 4.14
C LEU A 193 -6.74 -6.82 4.11
N LEU A 194 -7.95 -7.37 3.98
CA LEU A 194 -9.18 -6.60 3.98
C LEU A 194 -9.48 -5.96 5.34
N THR A 195 -9.15 -6.63 6.45
CA THR A 195 -9.25 -6.06 7.79
C THR A 195 -8.31 -4.88 7.94
N PHE A 196 -7.05 -5.01 7.52
CA PHE A 196 -6.08 -3.92 7.58
C PHE A 196 -6.51 -2.72 6.73
N ALA A 197 -6.92 -2.97 5.49
CA ALA A 197 -7.44 -1.94 4.59
C ALA A 197 -8.73 -1.29 5.15
N GLY A 198 -9.62 -2.09 5.74
CA GLY A 198 -10.84 -1.63 6.40
C GLY A 198 -10.57 -0.74 7.62
N ILE A 199 -9.55 -1.04 8.43
CA ILE A 199 -9.14 -0.18 9.54
C ILE A 199 -8.70 1.19 9.02
N GLY A 200 -7.85 1.25 7.99
CA GLY A 200 -7.42 2.52 7.39
C GLY A 200 -8.58 3.33 6.83
N GLN A 201 -9.48 2.67 6.09
CA GLN A 201 -10.67 3.29 5.53
C GLN A 201 -11.62 3.81 6.61
N ALA A 202 -11.89 3.00 7.63
CA ALA A 202 -12.77 3.37 8.75
C ALA A 202 -12.18 4.51 9.58
N SER A 203 -10.88 4.48 9.88
CA SER A 203 -10.18 5.56 10.60
C SER A 203 -10.26 6.87 9.84
N THR A 204 -9.98 6.84 8.53
CA THR A 204 -10.06 8.03 7.67
C THR A 204 -11.48 8.58 7.61
N ALA A 205 -12.48 7.73 7.34
CA ALA A 205 -13.88 8.13 7.30
C ALA A 205 -14.36 8.71 8.64
N THR A 206 -13.95 8.09 9.74
CA THR A 206 -14.26 8.55 11.10
C THR A 206 -13.65 9.92 11.36
N LEU A 207 -12.40 10.16 10.98
CA LEU A 207 -11.72 11.45 11.17
C LEU A 207 -12.40 12.58 10.39
N LEU A 208 -12.76 12.32 9.13
CA LEU A 208 -13.48 13.27 8.27
C LEU A 208 -14.88 13.58 8.83
N ALA A 209 -15.61 12.56 9.27
CA ALA A 209 -16.92 12.72 9.89
C ALA A 209 -16.82 13.48 11.23
N ALA A 210 -15.85 13.11 12.07
CA ALA A 210 -15.61 13.76 13.36
C ALA A 210 -15.29 15.24 13.18
N SER A 211 -14.45 15.61 12.22
CA SER A 211 -14.13 17.01 11.94
C SER A 211 -15.35 17.83 11.50
N LYS A 212 -16.34 17.20 10.87
CA LYS A 212 -17.56 17.88 10.40
C LYS A 212 -18.63 17.97 11.47
N PHE A 213 -18.91 16.87 12.15
CA PHE A 213 -20.04 16.76 13.09
C PHE A 213 -19.65 17.11 14.53
N PHE A 214 -18.36 17.00 14.88
CA PHE A 214 -17.84 17.26 16.22
C PHE A 214 -16.60 18.18 16.18
N PRO A 215 -16.70 19.40 15.59
CA PRO A 215 -15.56 20.31 15.43
C PRO A 215 -14.94 20.76 16.77
N GLY A 216 -15.67 20.63 17.88
CA GLY A 216 -15.16 20.89 19.23
C GLY A 216 -14.07 19.93 19.70
N LEU A 217 -13.92 18.75 19.07
CA LEU A 217 -12.84 17.80 19.37
C LEU A 217 -11.48 18.23 18.79
N PHE A 218 -11.47 19.22 17.89
CA PHE A 218 -10.27 19.65 17.16
C PHE A 218 -9.83 21.04 17.62
N ALA A 219 -8.52 21.22 17.74
CA ALA A 219 -7.93 22.53 17.98
C ALA A 219 -8.32 23.50 16.85
N PRO A 220 -8.52 24.80 17.14
CA PRO A 220 -9.01 25.77 16.17
C PRO A 220 -8.24 25.76 14.84
N GLU A 221 -6.92 25.57 14.86
CA GLU A 221 -6.07 25.52 13.67
C GLU A 221 -6.33 24.32 12.74
N PHE A 222 -6.89 23.21 13.26
CA PHE A 222 -7.19 22.01 12.48
C PHE A 222 -8.64 21.93 12.01
N ARG A 223 -9.49 22.88 12.43
CA ARG A 223 -10.90 22.91 12.04
C ARG A 223 -11.00 23.20 10.54
N GLY A 224 -11.57 22.25 9.81
CA GLY A 224 -11.71 22.34 8.35
C GLY A 224 -10.46 21.96 7.57
N THR A 225 -9.42 21.43 8.22
CA THR A 225 -8.29 20.75 7.55
C THR A 225 -8.74 19.38 7.02
N PHE A 226 -9.49 18.62 7.82
CA PHE A 226 -10.06 17.32 7.46
C PHE A 226 -11.33 17.41 6.58
N ASN A 227 -11.39 18.39 5.68
CA ASN A 227 -12.46 18.44 4.67
C ASN A 227 -12.15 17.42 3.56
N PRO A 228 -13.10 16.58 3.11
CA PRO A 228 -12.84 15.57 2.07
C PRO A 228 -12.21 16.14 0.78
N ALA A 229 -12.60 17.34 0.34
CA ALA A 229 -12.00 17.98 -0.81
C ALA A 229 -10.53 18.33 -0.56
N LYS A 230 -10.18 18.84 0.63
CA LYS A 230 -8.77 19.16 0.96
C LYS A 230 -7.92 17.91 1.18
N VAL A 231 -8.51 16.85 1.72
CA VAL A 231 -7.81 15.61 2.00
C VAL A 231 -7.57 14.82 0.71
N PHE A 232 -8.59 14.67 -0.14
CA PHE A 232 -8.46 13.81 -1.32
C PHE A 232 -8.16 14.57 -2.60
N GLN A 233 -8.72 15.76 -2.84
CA GLN A 233 -8.60 16.41 -4.15
C GLN A 233 -7.23 17.08 -4.34
N PRO A 234 -6.38 16.60 -5.28
CA PRO A 234 -5.11 17.24 -5.54
C PRO A 234 -5.29 18.60 -6.20
N ALA A 235 -4.49 19.57 -5.76
CA ALA A 235 -4.36 20.84 -6.44
C ALA A 235 -3.71 20.64 -7.82
N ALA A 236 -4.23 21.33 -8.84
CA ALA A 236 -3.67 21.30 -10.19
C ALA A 236 -2.22 21.80 -10.20
N ILE A 237 -1.41 21.15 -11.04
CA ILE A 237 0.02 21.45 -11.14
C ILE A 237 0.19 22.44 -12.26
N THR A 238 0.47 23.68 -11.89
CA THR A 238 0.88 24.70 -12.85
C THR A 238 2.33 25.08 -12.57
N PRO A 239 3.10 25.55 -13.58
CA PRO A 239 4.49 26.00 -13.37
C PRO A 239 4.65 27.09 -12.29
N SER A 240 3.58 27.82 -11.99
CA SER A 240 3.53 28.84 -10.94
C SER A 240 3.09 28.32 -9.56
N THR A 241 2.62 27.08 -9.47
CA THR A 241 2.16 26.50 -8.20
C THR A 241 3.36 26.12 -7.34
N LYS A 242 3.68 26.93 -6.32
CA LYS A 242 4.66 26.60 -5.28
C LYS A 242 3.95 26.29 -3.97
N MET A 243 4.32 25.17 -3.35
CA MET A 243 3.70 24.73 -2.10
C MET A 243 4.23 25.53 -0.91
N PRO A 244 3.38 25.88 0.06
CA PRO A 244 3.78 26.75 1.18
C PRO A 244 4.69 26.05 2.20
N SER A 245 4.74 24.72 2.21
CA SER A 245 5.57 23.91 3.11
C SER A 245 5.90 22.55 2.49
N ILE A 246 6.89 21.85 3.07
CA ILE A 246 7.19 20.45 2.73
C ILE A 246 5.96 19.58 2.95
N GLY A 247 5.28 19.71 4.10
CA GLY A 247 4.06 18.95 4.39
C GLY A 247 2.96 19.19 3.35
N ALA A 248 2.75 20.43 2.90
CA ALA A 248 1.75 20.71 1.86
C ALA A 248 2.13 20.08 0.51
N GLY A 249 3.41 20.15 0.12
CA GLY A 249 3.86 19.56 -1.13
C GLY A 249 3.90 18.04 -1.11
N ALA A 250 4.19 17.45 0.05
CA ALA A 250 4.16 16.02 0.24
C ALA A 250 2.72 15.49 0.37
N HIS A 251 1.80 16.22 1.00
CA HIS A 251 0.37 15.92 0.97
C HIS A 251 -0.17 15.91 -0.47
N GLN A 252 0.17 16.93 -1.28
CA GLN A 252 -0.18 16.96 -2.70
C GLN A 252 0.38 15.74 -3.46
N LEU A 253 1.63 15.35 -3.18
CA LEU A 253 2.24 14.16 -3.75
C LEU A 253 1.44 12.90 -3.41
N LEU A 254 1.09 12.72 -2.14
CA LEU A 254 0.31 11.56 -1.66
C LEU A 254 -1.09 11.52 -2.25
N GLN A 255 -1.73 12.66 -2.51
CA GLN A 255 -3.03 12.70 -3.20
C GLN A 255 -2.93 12.14 -4.62
N TYR A 256 -1.90 12.55 -5.38
CA TYR A 256 -1.66 12.02 -6.71
C TYR A 256 -1.25 10.54 -6.68
N ASP A 257 -0.39 10.16 -5.74
CA ASP A 257 0.05 8.77 -5.55
C ASP A 257 -1.13 7.84 -5.24
N GLU A 258 -1.99 8.24 -4.30
CA GLU A 258 -3.21 7.52 -3.95
C GLU A 258 -4.13 7.39 -5.17
N PHE A 259 -4.44 8.48 -5.90
CA PHE A 259 -5.34 8.40 -7.05
C PHE A 259 -4.80 7.51 -8.19
N ILE A 260 -3.53 7.67 -8.53
CA ILE A 260 -2.91 6.95 -9.64
C ILE A 260 -2.71 5.48 -9.26
N GLY A 261 -2.15 5.23 -8.07
CA GLY A 261 -1.89 3.89 -7.54
C GLY A 261 -3.18 3.10 -7.33
N SER A 262 -4.15 3.68 -6.61
CA SER A 262 -5.44 3.04 -6.37
C SER A 262 -6.24 2.86 -7.66
N GLY A 263 -6.21 3.83 -8.59
CA GLY A 263 -6.84 3.69 -9.90
C GLY A 263 -6.26 2.52 -10.72
N ALA A 264 -4.94 2.38 -10.73
CA ALA A 264 -4.27 1.25 -11.38
C ALA A 264 -4.65 -0.09 -10.74
N MET A 265 -4.68 -0.17 -9.41
CA MET A 265 -5.02 -1.40 -8.68
C MET A 265 -6.48 -1.82 -8.88
N VAL A 266 -7.42 -0.87 -8.87
CA VAL A 266 -8.84 -1.11 -9.16
C VAL A 266 -9.01 -1.62 -10.59
N LEU A 267 -8.38 -0.97 -11.57
CA LEU A 267 -8.42 -1.40 -12.97
C LEU A 267 -7.85 -2.82 -13.13
N TRP A 268 -6.70 -3.08 -12.54
CA TRP A 268 -6.05 -4.39 -12.59
C TRP A 268 -6.92 -5.49 -11.96
N GLY A 269 -7.39 -5.28 -10.73
CA GLY A 269 -8.23 -6.25 -10.01
C GLY A 269 -9.53 -6.53 -10.78
N THR A 270 -10.17 -5.48 -11.29
CA THR A 270 -11.40 -5.61 -12.10
C THR A 270 -11.14 -6.39 -13.39
N ALA A 271 -10.07 -6.06 -14.12
CA ALA A 271 -9.73 -6.72 -15.37
C ALA A 271 -9.42 -8.22 -15.15
N LEU A 272 -8.72 -8.55 -14.07
CA LEU A 272 -8.39 -9.92 -13.69
C LEU A 272 -9.66 -10.72 -13.36
N LEU A 273 -10.56 -10.15 -12.56
CA LEU A 273 -11.83 -10.76 -12.20
C LEU A 273 -12.72 -10.95 -13.44
N ALA A 274 -12.92 -9.90 -14.24
CA ALA A 274 -13.76 -9.93 -15.43
C ALA A 274 -13.28 -10.96 -16.46
N ASN A 275 -11.95 -11.08 -16.66
CA ASN A 275 -11.38 -12.08 -17.56
C ASN A 275 -11.63 -13.51 -17.06
N THR A 276 -11.65 -13.72 -15.75
CA THR A 276 -11.93 -15.03 -15.14
C THR A 276 -13.40 -15.40 -15.30
N TYR A 277 -14.33 -14.50 -14.95
CA TYR A 277 -15.77 -14.74 -15.05
C TYR A 277 -16.26 -14.95 -16.49
N ARG A 278 -15.69 -14.25 -17.48
CA ARG A 278 -16.04 -14.45 -18.90
C ARG A 278 -15.70 -15.84 -19.45
N GLY A 279 -14.74 -16.52 -18.82
CA GLY A 279 -14.31 -17.87 -19.22
C GLY A 279 -14.71 -18.94 -18.23
N SER A 280 -15.64 -18.63 -17.33
CA SER A 280 -16.05 -19.47 -16.21
C SER A 280 -17.46 -20.06 -16.44
N ARG A 281 -17.76 -21.16 -15.75
CA ARG A 281 -19.10 -21.76 -15.62
C ARG A 281 -20.00 -21.05 -14.60
N SER A 282 -19.50 -20.00 -13.94
CA SER A 282 -20.23 -19.28 -12.89
C SER A 282 -21.56 -18.71 -13.40
N ARG A 283 -22.61 -18.86 -12.60
CA ARG A 283 -23.96 -18.28 -12.85
C ARG A 283 -24.14 -16.92 -12.19
N GLN A 284 -23.10 -16.35 -11.60
CA GLN A 284 -23.23 -15.08 -10.89
C GLN A 284 -23.55 -13.94 -11.86
N SER A 285 -24.55 -13.12 -11.51
CA SER A 285 -24.94 -11.98 -12.33
C SER A 285 -23.91 -10.86 -12.26
N VAL A 286 -23.77 -10.10 -13.34
CA VAL A 286 -22.94 -8.88 -13.37
C VAL A 286 -23.37 -7.89 -12.30
N VAL A 287 -24.68 -7.78 -12.04
CA VAL A 287 -25.23 -6.93 -10.98
C VAL A 287 -24.71 -7.34 -9.59
N SER A 288 -24.67 -8.64 -9.31
CA SER A 288 -24.13 -9.15 -8.04
C SER A 288 -22.64 -8.83 -7.88
N LEU A 289 -21.86 -8.97 -8.95
CA LEU A 289 -20.43 -8.64 -8.94
C LEU A 289 -20.18 -7.15 -8.72
N VAL A 290 -20.96 -6.29 -9.39
CA VAL A 290 -20.88 -4.84 -9.20
C VAL A 290 -21.27 -4.46 -7.76
N ALA A 291 -22.35 -5.03 -7.22
CA ALA A 291 -22.79 -4.75 -5.86
C ALA A 291 -21.74 -5.17 -4.80
N GLN A 292 -21.16 -6.36 -4.93
CA GLN A 292 -20.08 -6.84 -4.05
C GLN A 292 -18.83 -5.97 -4.16
N GLY A 293 -18.47 -5.59 -5.38
CA GLY A 293 -17.39 -4.67 -5.65
C GLY A 293 -17.60 -3.31 -4.96
N THR A 294 -18.74 -2.68 -5.17
CA THR A 294 -19.06 -1.40 -4.52
C THR A 294 -19.03 -1.51 -3.00
N ALA A 295 -19.56 -2.60 -2.42
CA ALA A 295 -19.50 -2.83 -0.98
C ALA A 295 -18.06 -2.96 -0.48
N ALA A 296 -17.20 -3.74 -1.17
CA ALA A 296 -15.80 -3.87 -0.82
C ALA A 296 -15.05 -2.53 -0.89
N MET A 297 -15.28 -1.75 -1.95
CA MET A 297 -14.72 -0.41 -2.11
C MET A 297 -15.10 0.52 -0.96
N LEU A 298 -16.37 0.53 -0.55
CA LEU A 298 -16.83 1.40 0.53
C LEU A 298 -16.25 0.99 1.90
N LEU A 299 -16.14 -0.31 2.16
CA LEU A 299 -15.70 -0.84 3.45
C LEU A 299 -14.18 -0.83 3.62
N THR A 300 -13.43 -1.01 2.53
CA THR A 300 -11.98 -1.28 2.57
C THR A 300 -11.16 -0.39 1.65
N GLY A 301 -11.80 0.58 0.99
CA GLY A 301 -11.15 1.46 0.03
C GLY A 301 -10.78 0.76 -1.29
N PRO A 302 -10.11 1.47 -2.20
CA PRO A 302 -9.78 0.97 -3.54
C PRO A 302 -8.77 -0.18 -3.56
N LEU A 303 -7.82 -0.19 -2.63
CA LEU A 303 -6.87 -1.31 -2.51
C LEU A 303 -7.54 -2.56 -1.95
N GLY A 304 -8.43 -2.41 -0.97
CA GLY A 304 -9.25 -3.50 -0.46
C GLY A 304 -10.23 -4.04 -1.51
N TYR A 305 -10.81 -3.17 -2.35
CA TYR A 305 -11.55 -3.59 -3.54
C TYR A 305 -10.71 -4.48 -4.46
N ALA A 306 -9.50 -4.05 -4.82
CA ALA A 306 -8.63 -4.81 -5.69
C ALA A 306 -8.29 -6.18 -5.07
N ALA A 307 -8.02 -6.23 -3.77
CA ALA A 307 -7.82 -7.47 -3.03
C ALA A 307 -9.05 -8.39 -3.07
N ALA A 308 -10.25 -7.85 -2.89
CA ALA A 308 -11.51 -8.59 -3.00
C ALA A 308 -11.73 -9.16 -4.41
N CYS A 309 -11.36 -8.42 -5.46
CA CYS A 309 -11.38 -8.94 -6.83
C CYS A 309 -10.43 -10.12 -7.00
N VAL A 310 -9.22 -10.06 -6.47
CA VAL A 310 -8.27 -11.18 -6.53
C VAL A 310 -8.81 -12.37 -5.74
N TRP A 311 -9.34 -12.15 -4.53
CA TRP A 311 -9.94 -13.22 -3.72
C TRP A 311 -11.09 -13.91 -4.47
N ALA A 312 -12.06 -13.14 -4.99
CA ALA A 312 -13.20 -13.69 -5.72
C ALA A 312 -12.76 -14.48 -6.96
N ARG A 313 -11.69 -14.03 -7.64
CA ARG A 313 -11.08 -14.74 -8.77
C ARG A 313 -10.46 -16.07 -8.33
N ASP A 314 -9.71 -16.09 -7.23
CA ASP A 314 -9.03 -17.28 -6.73
C ASP A 314 -10.02 -18.35 -6.23
N GLU A 315 -11.09 -17.94 -5.53
CA GLU A 315 -12.19 -18.82 -5.15
C GLU A 315 -12.82 -19.50 -6.36
N LEU A 316 -13.07 -18.73 -7.42
CA LEU A 316 -13.71 -19.23 -8.63
C LEU A 316 -12.84 -20.26 -9.35
N VAL A 317 -11.56 -19.95 -9.56
CA VAL A 317 -10.62 -20.86 -10.24
C VAL A 317 -10.47 -22.17 -9.46
N ILE A 318 -10.39 -22.10 -8.14
CA ILE A 318 -10.26 -23.29 -7.29
C ILE A 318 -11.55 -24.11 -7.27
N ALA A 319 -12.72 -23.46 -7.24
CA ALA A 319 -14.01 -24.13 -7.31
C ALA A 319 -14.17 -24.93 -8.61
N GLU A 320 -13.87 -24.33 -9.75
CA GLU A 320 -13.94 -25.00 -11.07
C GLU A 320 -12.97 -26.18 -11.17
N ALA A 321 -11.74 -26.01 -10.70
CA ALA A 321 -10.76 -27.09 -10.73
C ALA A 321 -11.18 -28.29 -9.87
N ARG A 322 -11.90 -28.06 -8.76
CA ARG A 322 -12.49 -29.13 -7.95
C ARG A 322 -13.63 -29.84 -8.66
N GLU A 323 -14.47 -29.12 -9.39
CA GLU A 323 -15.51 -29.74 -10.21
C GLU A 323 -14.92 -30.62 -11.31
N ASP A 324 -13.84 -30.18 -11.95
CA ASP A 324 -13.20 -30.94 -13.03
C ASP A 324 -12.55 -32.21 -12.49
N ALA A 325 -11.90 -32.15 -11.33
CA ALA A 325 -11.35 -33.32 -10.65
C ALA A 325 -12.41 -34.36 -10.27
N LYS A 326 -13.64 -33.93 -9.95
CA LYS A 326 -14.78 -34.82 -9.65
C LYS A 326 -15.36 -35.52 -10.87
N LYS A 327 -15.12 -35.01 -12.09
CA LYS A 327 -15.63 -35.62 -13.34
C LYS A 327 -14.70 -36.69 -13.91
N VAL A 328 -13.45 -36.73 -13.45
CA VAL A 328 -12.41 -37.66 -13.91
C VAL A 328 -12.35 -38.93 -13.03
N ASN A 329 -12.96 -38.88 -11.84
CA ASN A 329 -13.19 -40.03 -10.96
C ASN A 329 -14.63 -40.53 -11.09
#